data_AF-A0A939HTJ3-F1
#
_entry.id   AF-A0A939HTJ3-F1
#
_cell.length_a   1.000
_cell.length_b   1.000
_cell.length_c   1.000
_cell.angle_alpha   90.00
_cell.angle_beta   90.00
_cell.angle_gamma   90.00
#
_symmetry.space_group_name_H-M   'P 1'
#
loop_
_entity.id
_entity.type
_entity.pdbx_description
1 polymer ?
#
loop_
_entity_poly.entity_id
_entity_poly.type
_entity_poly.pdbx_seq_one_letter_code
_entity_poly.pdbx_strand_id
1 'polypeptide(L)'
;MPPLTSFLPSGLKANELISDPFTNILRIIRNSYEGNPLWLNITATLIRELFGGRVADFLQYDMPILDESLCWRLEQQLQCLSEEKVAVIVQLAKEKEAVALSQMLNQIKLSPSNLINAMKSLVRRFLLAPQEQEKTTVFTLNPVVAQYVKTRHFP
;
A
#
# COMPACT_ATOMS: atom_id res chain seq x y z
N MET A 1 1.11 31.67 21.70
CA MET A 1 0.35 30.45 21.31
C MET A 1 -0.02 29.73 22.60
N PRO A 2 -1.27 29.30 22.78
CA PRO A 2 -1.65 28.55 23.97
C PRO A 2 -1.09 27.11 23.88
N PRO A 3 -0.79 26.46 25.03
CA PRO A 3 -0.33 25.08 25.06
C PRO A 3 -1.45 24.13 24.57
N LEU A 4 -1.08 23.01 23.93
CA LEU A 4 -1.99 22.00 23.37
C LEU A 4 -3.04 21.47 24.36
N THR A 5 -2.80 21.64 25.66
CA THR A 5 -3.69 21.25 26.75
C THR A 5 -4.95 22.12 26.89
N SER A 6 -5.01 23.30 26.25
CA SER A 6 -6.17 24.20 26.36
C SER A 6 -7.37 23.82 25.49
N PHE A 7 -7.27 22.77 24.68
CA PHE A 7 -8.32 22.30 23.78
C PHE A 7 -8.98 20.97 24.21
N LEU A 8 -8.66 20.47 25.41
CA LEU A 8 -9.26 19.24 25.92
C LEU A 8 -10.49 19.56 26.80
N PRO A 9 -11.66 18.94 26.54
CA PRO A 9 -12.80 19.05 27.43
C PRO A 9 -12.49 18.32 28.76
N SER A 10 -12.85 18.96 29.86
CA SER A 10 -12.58 18.49 31.23
C SER A 10 -13.27 17.15 31.49
N GLY A 11 -12.53 16.03 31.46
CA GLY A 11 -13.04 14.75 31.91
C GLY A 11 -12.42 13.46 31.37
N LEU A 12 -11.61 13.48 30.30
CA LEU A 12 -11.10 12.23 29.71
C LEU A 12 -9.96 11.60 30.53
N LYS A 13 -10.10 10.31 30.88
CA LYS A 13 -9.06 9.51 31.55
C LYS A 13 -8.11 8.91 30.51
N ALA A 14 -6.84 8.71 30.90
CA ALA A 14 -5.76 8.20 30.05
C ALA A 14 -6.06 6.86 29.32
N ASN A 15 -7.06 6.10 29.77
CA ASN A 15 -7.43 4.80 29.21
C ASN A 15 -8.40 4.91 28.02
N GLU A 16 -8.95 6.09 27.73
CA GLU A 16 -9.75 6.39 26.53
C GLU A 16 -8.87 6.76 25.31
N LEU A 17 -7.55 6.83 25.49
CA LEU A 17 -6.57 7.06 24.41
C LEU A 17 -6.29 5.81 23.56
N ILE A 18 -6.92 4.66 23.88
CA ILE A 18 -6.84 3.45 23.08
C ILE A 18 -7.88 3.55 21.96
N SER A 19 -7.47 4.26 20.91
CA SER A 19 -8.12 4.46 19.62
C SER A 19 -9.13 5.61 19.56
N ASP A 20 -8.65 6.83 19.79
CA ASP A 20 -9.40 8.00 19.33
C ASP A 20 -9.68 7.89 17.81
N PRO A 21 -10.85 8.36 17.33
CA PRO A 21 -11.24 8.22 15.93
C PRO A 21 -10.20 8.77 14.95
N PHE A 22 -9.47 9.80 15.34
CA PHE A 22 -8.46 10.43 14.50
C PHE A 22 -7.21 9.55 14.34
N THR A 23 -6.70 8.93 15.40
CA THR A 23 -5.63 7.93 15.31
C THR A 23 -6.02 6.73 14.45
N ASN A 24 -7.27 6.28 14.53
CA ASN A 24 -7.77 5.21 13.67
C ASN A 24 -7.81 5.61 12.18
N ILE A 25 -8.30 6.80 11.88
CA ILE A 25 -8.33 7.36 10.52
C ILE A 25 -6.92 7.45 9.94
N LEU A 26 -5.98 8.02 10.69
CA LEU A 26 -4.58 8.14 10.27
C LEU A 26 -3.94 6.77 10.01
N ARG A 27 -4.24 5.78 10.86
CA ARG A 27 -3.75 4.40 10.68
C ARG A 27 -4.28 3.78 9.39
N ILE A 28 -5.57 3.95 9.08
CA ILE A 28 -6.16 3.41 7.85
C ILE A 28 -5.47 3.97 6.61
N ILE A 29 -5.32 5.30 6.55
CA ILE A 29 -4.66 5.96 5.40
C ILE A 29 -3.20 5.53 5.32
N ARG A 30 -2.45 5.59 6.43
CA ARG A 30 -1.05 5.19 6.45
C ARG A 30 -0.87 3.76 5.97
N ASN A 31 -1.69 2.83 6.44
CA ASN A 31 -1.58 1.42 6.07
C ASN A 31 -1.98 1.18 4.60
N SER A 32 -2.99 1.90 4.09
CA SER A 32 -3.43 1.78 2.69
C SER A 32 -2.36 2.20 1.68
N TYR A 33 -1.46 3.11 2.07
CA TYR A 33 -0.33 3.57 1.27
C TYR A 33 1.03 3.07 1.79
N GLU A 34 1.04 2.05 2.66
CA GLU A 34 2.23 1.47 3.31
C GLU A 34 3.22 2.51 3.90
N GLY A 35 2.72 3.65 4.38
CA GLY A 35 3.55 4.71 4.95
C GLY A 35 4.43 5.45 3.94
N ASN A 36 4.23 5.27 2.63
CA ASN A 36 5.02 5.95 1.60
C ASN A 36 4.76 7.47 1.62
N PRO A 37 5.75 8.31 1.97
CA PRO A 37 5.53 9.75 2.13
C PRO A 37 5.04 10.45 0.86
N LEU A 38 5.49 10.00 -0.32
CA LEU A 38 5.08 10.60 -1.59
C LEU A 38 3.60 10.33 -1.86
N TRP A 39 3.17 9.08 -1.71
CA TRP A 39 1.77 8.70 -1.95
C TRP A 39 0.83 9.33 -0.93
N LEU A 40 1.28 9.42 0.33
CA LEU A 40 0.54 10.13 1.38
C LEU A 40 0.41 11.62 1.08
N ASN A 41 1.45 12.28 0.56
CA ASN A 41 1.38 13.70 0.19
C ASN A 41 0.44 13.95 -1.00
N ILE A 42 0.47 13.08 -2.01
CA ILE A 42 -0.46 13.14 -3.14
C ILE A 42 -1.90 12.96 -2.64
N THR A 43 -2.13 11.94 -1.81
CA THR A 43 -3.45 11.66 -1.23
C THR A 43 -3.94 12.79 -0.33
N ALA A 44 -3.08 13.39 0.48
CA ALA A 44 -3.44 14.54 1.31
C ALA A 44 -3.87 15.75 0.47
N THR A 45 -3.25 15.92 -0.71
CA THR A 45 -3.63 16.97 -1.68
C THR A 45 -4.99 16.67 -2.30
N LEU A 46 -5.22 15.43 -2.74
CA LEU A 46 -6.51 14.96 -3.23
C LEU A 46 -7.64 15.18 -2.19
N ILE A 47 -7.40 14.82 -0.93
CA ILE A 47 -8.36 15.01 0.18
C ILE A 47 -8.67 16.50 0.37
N ARG A 48 -7.65 17.36 0.32
CA ARG A 48 -7.83 18.80 0.47
C ARG A 48 -8.65 19.39 -0.68
N GLU A 49 -8.34 18.99 -1.92
CA GLU A 49 -8.92 19.57 -3.13
C GLU A 49 -10.35 19.10 -3.40
N LEU A 50 -10.62 17.80 -3.27
CA LEU A 50 -11.93 17.24 -3.61
C LEU A 50 -12.87 17.09 -2.41
N PHE A 51 -12.32 16.93 -1.20
CA PHE A 51 -13.11 16.69 0.00
C PHE A 51 -13.04 17.87 0.98
N GLY A 52 -12.43 18.99 0.59
CA GLY A 52 -12.26 20.16 1.45
C GLY A 52 -11.55 19.85 2.76
N GLY A 53 -10.66 18.86 2.76
CA GLY A 53 -9.94 18.38 3.95
C GLY A 53 -10.73 17.39 4.83
N ARG A 54 -11.97 17.03 4.48
CA ARG A 54 -12.79 16.08 5.25
C ARG A 54 -12.37 14.65 4.95
N VAL A 55 -11.47 14.13 5.80
CA VAL A 55 -10.95 12.77 5.67
C VAL A 55 -12.04 11.70 5.81
N ALA A 56 -13.07 11.96 6.63
CA ALA A 56 -14.18 11.02 6.81
C ALA A 56 -14.96 10.77 5.50
N ASP A 57 -15.15 11.80 4.67
CA ASP A 57 -15.83 11.67 3.37
C ASP A 57 -14.98 10.85 2.40
N PHE A 58 -13.66 11.08 2.40
CA PHE A 58 -12.70 10.32 1.58
C PHE A 58 -12.66 8.83 1.95
N LEU A 59 -12.81 8.50 3.24
CA LEU A 59 -12.80 7.12 3.72
C LEU A 59 -14.08 6.33 3.42
N GLN A 60 -15.09 6.93 2.79
CA GLN A 60 -16.29 6.21 2.33
C GLN A 60 -16.03 5.37 1.08
N TYR A 61 -14.87 5.56 0.43
CA TYR A 61 -14.48 4.87 -0.79
C TYR A 61 -13.48 3.75 -0.51
N ASP A 62 -13.41 2.78 -1.43
CA ASP A 62 -12.45 1.68 -1.36
C ASP A 62 -11.01 2.18 -1.50
N MET A 63 -10.16 1.75 -0.59
CA MET A 63 -8.76 2.17 -0.50
C MET A 63 -7.79 1.09 -1.01
N PRO A 64 -6.63 1.47 -1.57
CA PRO A 64 -6.18 2.85 -1.82
C PRO A 64 -6.85 3.47 -3.07
N ILE A 65 -7.21 4.75 -2.98
CA ILE A 65 -7.61 5.53 -4.16
C ILE A 65 -6.36 5.98 -4.90
N LEU A 66 -6.37 5.80 -6.23
CA LEU A 66 -5.30 6.21 -7.12
C LEU A 66 -5.78 7.36 -8.01
N ASP A 67 -5.38 8.59 -7.69
CA ASP A 67 -5.58 9.73 -8.57
C ASP A 67 -4.61 9.67 -9.77
N GLU A 68 -4.80 10.57 -10.73
CA GLU A 68 -3.96 10.62 -11.93
C GLU A 68 -2.48 10.91 -11.61
N SER A 69 -2.22 11.76 -10.61
CA SER A 69 -0.86 12.09 -10.17
C SER A 69 -0.14 10.87 -9.61
N LEU A 70 -0.82 10.08 -8.77
CA LEU A 70 -0.28 8.85 -8.21
C LEU A 70 -0.10 7.78 -9.29
N CYS A 71 -1.06 7.64 -10.21
CA CYS A 71 -0.96 6.73 -11.35
C CYS A 71 0.26 7.05 -12.21
N TRP A 72 0.45 8.30 -12.60
CA TRP A 72 1.61 8.74 -13.38
C TRP A 72 2.92 8.40 -12.67
N ARG A 73 2.99 8.63 -11.36
CA ARG A 73 4.20 8.31 -10.58
C ARG A 73 4.49 6.81 -10.54
N LEU A 74 3.46 5.99 -10.33
CA LEU A 74 3.57 4.54 -10.33
C LEU A 74 4.00 4.03 -11.70
N GLU A 75 3.41 4.56 -12.77
CA GLU A 75 3.75 4.21 -14.14
C GLU A 75 5.25 4.37 -14.40
N GLN A 76 5.82 5.53 -14.08
CA GLN A 76 7.26 5.79 -14.24
C GLN A 76 8.13 4.81 -13.42
N GLN A 77 7.68 4.41 -12.22
CA GLN A 77 8.42 3.45 -11.39
C GLN A 77 8.35 2.02 -11.95
N LEU A 78 7.19 1.62 -12.49
CA LEU A 78 6.92 0.27 -12.94
C LEU A 78 7.38 0.03 -14.39
N GLN A 79 7.44 1.06 -15.24
CA GLN A 79 8.00 0.97 -16.60
C GLN A 79 9.47 0.54 -16.62
N CYS A 80 10.23 0.78 -15.55
CA CYS A 80 11.62 0.33 -15.42
C CYS A 80 11.77 -1.14 -14.97
N LEU A 81 10.68 -1.88 -14.81
CA LEU A 81 10.72 -3.30 -14.44
C LEU A 81 10.97 -4.16 -15.69
N SER A 82 11.71 -5.25 -15.51
CA SER A 82 11.88 -6.25 -16.57
C SER A 82 10.64 -7.13 -16.64
N GLU A 83 10.45 -7.83 -17.76
CA GLU A 83 9.30 -8.71 -18.00
C GLU A 83 9.09 -9.72 -16.87
N GLU A 84 10.16 -10.28 -16.30
CA GLU A 84 10.04 -11.25 -15.20
C GLU A 84 9.48 -10.61 -13.92
N LYS A 85 9.84 -9.35 -13.64
CA LYS A 85 9.33 -8.60 -12.49
C LYS A 85 7.88 -8.20 -12.72
N VAL A 86 7.53 -7.82 -13.95
CA VAL A 86 6.14 -7.52 -14.35
C VAL A 86 5.27 -8.76 -14.17
N ALA A 87 5.72 -9.92 -14.65
CA ALA A 87 5.01 -11.18 -14.48
C ALA A 87 4.72 -11.51 -13.00
N VAL A 88 5.70 -11.26 -12.12
CA VAL A 88 5.55 -11.45 -10.67
C VAL A 88 4.49 -10.51 -10.08
N ILE A 89 4.54 -9.20 -10.35
CA ILE A 89 3.56 -8.26 -9.78
C ILE A 89 2.16 -8.49 -10.35
N VAL A 90 2.04 -8.89 -11.62
CA VAL A 90 0.75 -9.22 -12.25
C VAL A 90 0.16 -10.48 -11.65
N GLN A 91 0.97 -11.50 -11.36
CA GLN A 91 0.48 -12.69 -10.68
C GLN A 91 0.02 -12.35 -9.25
N LEU A 92 0.87 -11.69 -8.45
CA LEU A 92 0.53 -11.37 -7.06
C LEU A 92 -0.65 -10.40 -6.94
N ALA A 93 -0.88 -9.52 -7.92
CA ALA A 93 -2.07 -8.66 -7.93
C ALA A 93 -3.39 -9.44 -8.01
N LYS A 94 -3.39 -10.68 -8.52
CA LYS A 94 -4.58 -11.55 -8.58
C LYS A 94 -4.85 -12.27 -7.27
N GLU A 95 -3.83 -12.39 -6.43
CA GLU A 95 -3.87 -13.15 -5.19
C GLU A 95 -4.51 -12.30 -4.10
N LYS A 96 -5.42 -12.93 -3.33
CA LYS A 96 -6.09 -12.26 -2.20
C LYS A 96 -5.27 -12.35 -0.90
N GLU A 97 -4.45 -13.39 -0.79
CA GLU A 97 -3.67 -13.72 0.39
C GLU A 97 -2.17 -13.68 0.05
N ALA A 98 -1.34 -13.65 1.09
CA ALA A 98 0.10 -13.74 0.94
C ALA A 98 0.51 -15.08 0.31
N VAL A 99 1.48 -15.06 -0.61
CA VAL A 99 1.86 -16.24 -1.40
C VAL A 99 3.29 -16.66 -1.10
N ALA A 100 3.51 -17.96 -0.90
CA ALA A 100 4.84 -18.52 -0.73
C ALA A 100 5.61 -18.58 -2.06
N LEU A 101 6.95 -18.51 -1.98
CA LEU A 101 7.80 -18.65 -3.17
C LEU A 101 7.56 -19.97 -3.92
N SER A 102 7.31 -21.07 -3.19
CA SER A 102 7.01 -22.38 -3.77
C SER A 102 5.71 -22.39 -4.57
N GLN A 103 4.70 -21.63 -4.13
CA GLN A 103 3.44 -21.49 -4.87
C GLN A 103 3.66 -20.66 -6.14
N MET A 104 4.43 -19.56 -6.05
CA MET A 104 4.76 -18.71 -7.20
C MET A 104 5.50 -19.48 -8.31
N LEU A 105 6.38 -20.44 -7.97
CA LEU A 105 7.05 -21.30 -8.93
C LEU A 105 6.09 -22.14 -9.77
N ASN A 106 4.91 -22.49 -9.22
CA ASN A 106 3.90 -23.27 -9.93
C ASN A 106 2.94 -22.40 -10.76
N GLN A 107 2.86 -21.11 -10.45
CA GLN A 107 1.92 -20.17 -11.08
C GLN A 107 2.54 -19.41 -12.25
N ILE A 108 3.85 -19.17 -12.24
CA ILE A 108 4.55 -18.35 -13.23
C ILE A 108 5.54 -19.21 -14.02
N LYS A 109 5.53 -19.07 -15.34
CA LYS A 109 6.51 -19.71 -16.24
C LYS A 109 7.87 -18.99 -16.20
N LEU A 110 8.53 -19.02 -15.06
CA LEU A 110 9.90 -18.53 -14.88
C LEU A 110 10.80 -19.65 -14.36
N SER A 111 12.08 -19.61 -14.73
CA SER A 111 13.07 -20.46 -14.06
C SER A 111 13.16 -20.09 -12.57
N PRO A 112 13.50 -21.03 -11.67
CA PRO A 112 13.63 -20.73 -10.25
C PRO A 112 14.58 -19.55 -9.96
N SER A 113 15.71 -19.49 -10.67
CA SER A 113 16.68 -18.40 -10.55
C SER A 113 16.08 -17.04 -10.96
N ASN A 114 15.32 -16.98 -12.05
CA ASN A 114 14.71 -15.75 -12.51
C ASN A 114 13.62 -15.27 -11.55
N LEU A 115 12.77 -16.18 -11.04
CA LEU A 115 11.75 -15.85 -10.05
C LEU A 115 12.38 -15.30 -8.77
N ILE A 116 13.39 -15.99 -8.22
CA ILE A 116 14.07 -15.54 -6.98
C ILE A 116 14.70 -14.16 -7.17
N ASN A 117 15.36 -13.92 -8.30
CA ASN A 117 15.97 -12.63 -8.60
C ASN A 117 14.93 -11.52 -8.79
N ALA A 118 13.80 -11.82 -9.46
CA ALA A 118 12.69 -10.90 -9.63
C ALA A 118 12.08 -10.52 -8.27
N MET A 119 11.70 -11.51 -7.46
CA MET A 119 11.15 -11.33 -6.11
C MET A 119 12.10 -10.51 -5.24
N LYS A 120 13.39 -10.87 -5.19
CA LYS A 120 14.41 -10.14 -4.41
C LYS A 120 14.56 -8.70 -4.87
N SER A 121 14.54 -8.45 -6.18
CA SER A 121 14.58 -7.09 -6.73
C SER A 121 13.34 -6.28 -6.35
N LEU A 122 12.16 -6.89 -6.32
CA LEU A 122 10.91 -6.21 -5.98
C LEU A 122 10.83 -5.89 -4.48
N VAL A 123 11.30 -6.80 -3.62
CA VAL A 123 11.45 -6.54 -2.16
C VAL A 123 12.38 -5.35 -1.92
N ARG A 124 13.53 -5.28 -2.61
CA ARG A 124 14.47 -4.14 -2.50
C ARG A 124 13.86 -2.80 -2.93
N ARG A 125 12.83 -2.83 -3.76
CA ARG A 125 12.10 -1.66 -4.25
C ARG A 125 10.87 -1.34 -3.39
N PHE A 126 10.65 -2.07 -2.29
CA PHE A 126 9.46 -1.96 -1.45
C PHE A 126 8.14 -2.17 -2.21
N LEU A 127 8.18 -2.97 -3.29
CA LEU A 127 6.98 -3.35 -4.02
C LEU A 127 6.39 -4.66 -3.47
N LEU A 128 7.21 -5.49 -2.83
CA LEU A 128 6.78 -6.69 -2.12
C LEU A 128 7.21 -6.62 -0.66
N ALA A 129 6.35 -7.14 0.23
CA ALA A 129 6.67 -7.30 1.63
C ALA A 129 6.78 -8.80 1.97
N PRO A 130 7.95 -9.29 2.42
CA PRO A 130 8.07 -10.62 2.99
C PRO A 130 7.47 -10.66 4.40
N GLN A 131 6.77 -11.73 4.72
CA GLN A 131 6.17 -11.98 6.03
C GLN A 131 6.45 -13.43 6.43
N GLU A 132 6.65 -13.67 7.73
CA GLU A 132 6.79 -15.02 8.26
C GLU A 132 5.42 -15.54 8.69
N GLN A 133 5.00 -16.68 8.13
CA GLN A 133 3.74 -17.34 8.44
C GLN A 133 3.99 -18.84 8.58
N GLU A 134 3.70 -19.39 9.76
CA GLU A 134 3.81 -20.84 10.05
C GLU A 134 5.15 -21.46 9.58
N LYS A 135 6.27 -20.77 9.85
CA LYS A 135 7.65 -21.14 9.46
C LYS A 135 7.96 -21.09 7.96
N THR A 136 7.09 -20.45 7.18
CA THR A 136 7.30 -20.20 5.75
C THR A 136 7.34 -18.70 5.49
N THR A 137 8.21 -18.25 4.59
CA THR A 137 8.17 -16.87 4.11
C THR A 137 7.13 -16.74 2.99
N VAL A 138 6.12 -15.91 3.24
CA VAL A 138 5.09 -15.53 2.28
C VAL A 138 5.29 -14.08 1.86
N PHE A 139 4.73 -13.70 0.71
CA PHE A 139 4.92 -12.39 0.12
C PHE A 139 3.58 -11.77 -0.22
N THR A 140 3.43 -10.48 0.10
CA THR A 140 2.32 -9.66 -0.35
C THR A 140 2.82 -8.59 -1.30
N LEU A 141 2.00 -8.25 -2.29
CA LEU A 141 2.21 -7.08 -3.13
C LEU A 141 1.75 -5.83 -2.38
N ASN A 142 2.50 -4.75 -2.51
CA ASN A 142 2.09 -3.45 -1.99
C ASN A 142 0.68 -3.09 -2.51
N PRO A 143 -0.28 -2.71 -1.63
CA PRO A 143 -1.68 -2.53 -1.99
C PRO A 143 -1.89 -1.45 -3.06
N VAL A 144 -1.06 -0.40 -3.08
CA VAL A 144 -1.11 0.66 -4.10
C VAL A 144 -0.69 0.11 -5.46
N VAL A 145 0.36 -0.72 -5.49
CA VAL A 145 0.83 -1.38 -6.71
C VAL A 145 -0.19 -2.41 -7.20
N ALA A 146 -0.76 -3.19 -6.28
CA ALA A 146 -1.80 -4.17 -6.58
C ALA A 146 -3.03 -3.48 -7.19
N GLN A 147 -3.48 -2.38 -6.60
CA GLN A 147 -4.59 -1.60 -7.12
C GLN A 147 -4.28 -1.00 -8.49
N TYR A 148 -3.06 -0.50 -8.69
CA TYR A 148 -2.63 0.04 -9.99
C TYR A 148 -2.68 -1.02 -11.09
N VAL A 149 -2.14 -2.21 -10.82
CA VAL A 149 -2.14 -3.34 -11.76
C VAL A 149 -3.54 -3.86 -12.06
N LYS A 150 -4.48 -3.80 -11.09
CA LYS A 150 -5.89 -4.20 -11.31
C LYS A 150 -6.68 -3.19 -12.14
N THR A 151 -6.39 -1.90 -11.98
CA THR A 151 -7.19 -0.81 -12.57
C THR A 151 -6.68 -0.34 -13.91
N ARG A 152 -5.37 -0.40 -14.13
CA ARG A 152 -4.73 -0.09 -15.41
C ARG A 152 -4.32 -1.41 -16.04
N HIS A 153 -4.69 -1.63 -17.30
CA HIS A 153 -4.17 -2.76 -18.08
C HIS A 153 -2.65 -2.63 -18.20
N PHE A 154 -1.94 -3.28 -17.29
CA PHE A 154 -0.50 -3.47 -17.38
C PHE A 154 -0.26 -4.48 -18.51
N PRO A 155 0.62 -4.19 -19.49
CA PRO A 155 0.89 -5.10 -20.60
C PRO A 155 1.49 -6.43 -20.13
#